data_AF-A0AAX3LQK3-F1
#
_entry.id   AF-A0AAX3LQK3-F1
#
_cell.length_a   1.000
_cell.length_b   1.000
_cell.length_c   1.000
_cell.angle_alpha   90.00
_cell.angle_beta   90.00
_cell.angle_gamma   90.00
#
_symmetry.space_group_name_H-M   'P 1'
#
loop_
_entity.id
_entity.type
_entity.pdbx_description
1 polymer ?
#
loop_
_entity_poly.entity_id
_entity_poly.type
_entity_poly.pdbx_seq_one_letter_code
_entity_poly.pdbx_strand_id
1 'polypeptide(L)'
;MDIEKLQAELDKDLEMLRARDFWGALALIGCAVFFLWRTSFIPFLGENRAGVSGAEWYNSAAIVPFGIWLAMLLLGLVLLRIAIKAGGAKRAFSSVGLGWNRQEAIRIGSIAVIMGMFIFALVPRVDFILASGLVITALIYGFHAGRLGRMLQAAGAVTLPGIYALSMHFPQAEWNKPHDDDWVVLAAWMLLSVWMLVHDRSRIARSTPWIALLTPLILVTAMAFGFRQNVPNRGGLLFSQIEYHYYVTLRPLWRD
;
A
#
# COMPACT_ATOMS: atom_id res chain seq x y z
N MET A 1 34.03 23.70 16.47
CA MET A 1 33.77 22.87 15.28
C MET A 1 33.98 23.78 14.08
N ASP A 2 35.04 23.55 13.30
CA ASP A 2 35.46 24.47 12.23
C ASP A 2 34.46 24.54 11.10
N ILE A 3 34.18 25.76 10.62
CA ILE A 3 33.24 26.04 9.53
C ILE A 3 33.60 25.23 8.26
N GLU A 4 34.89 25.04 7.99
CA GLU A 4 35.38 24.23 6.86
C GLU A 4 34.98 22.76 6.97
N LYS A 5 35.03 22.17 8.17
CA LYS A 5 34.59 20.77 8.38
C LYS A 5 33.10 20.63 8.16
N LEU A 6 32.31 21.61 8.60
CA LEU A 6 30.86 21.62 8.40
C LEU A 6 30.48 21.75 6.93
N GLN A 7 31.19 22.61 6.17
CA GLN A 7 30.99 22.77 4.73
C GLN A 7 31.35 21.48 3.97
N ALA A 8 32.46 20.84 4.31
CA ALA A 8 32.86 19.59 3.68
C ALA A 8 31.86 18.43 3.95
N GLU A 9 31.28 18.35 5.15
CA GLU A 9 30.22 17.39 5.46
C GLU A 9 28.95 17.68 4.67
N LEU A 10 28.51 18.94 4.62
CA LEU A 10 27.32 19.35 3.87
C LEU A 10 27.44 19.07 2.37
N ASP A 11 28.61 19.36 1.79
CA ASP A 11 28.89 19.09 0.38
C ASP A 11 28.81 17.58 0.11
N LYS A 12 29.42 16.75 0.97
CA LYS A 12 29.37 15.29 0.85
C LYS A 12 27.94 14.75 0.92
N ASP A 13 27.11 15.28 1.82
CA ASP A 13 25.70 14.89 1.94
C ASP A 13 24.89 15.30 0.70
N LEU A 14 25.11 16.50 0.18
CA LEU A 14 24.52 16.97 -1.08
C LEU A 14 24.92 16.11 -2.27
N GLU A 15 26.19 15.68 -2.32
CA GLU A 15 26.69 14.77 -3.35
C GLU A 15 26.00 13.40 -3.28
N MET A 16 25.84 12.86 -2.07
CA MET A 16 25.15 11.59 -1.83
C MET A 16 23.67 11.66 -2.21
N LEU A 17 22.97 12.75 -1.85
CA LEU A 17 21.57 12.97 -2.22
C LEU A 17 21.38 12.99 -3.74
N ARG A 18 22.24 13.69 -4.48
CA ARG A 18 22.18 13.76 -5.94
C ARG A 18 22.41 12.40 -6.62
N ALA A 19 23.29 11.57 -6.06
CA ALA A 19 23.49 10.19 -6.55
C ALA A 19 22.25 9.32 -6.30
N ARG A 20 21.60 9.47 -5.14
CA ARG A 20 20.35 8.77 -4.80
C ARG A 20 19.19 9.22 -5.68
N ASP A 21 19.09 10.50 -6.00
CA ASP A 21 18.07 11.03 -6.92
C ASP A 21 18.20 10.44 -8.32
N PHE A 22 19.44 10.24 -8.81
CA PHE A 22 19.69 9.59 -10.09
C PHE A 22 19.17 8.15 -10.11
N TRP A 23 19.54 7.34 -9.11
CA TRP A 23 19.05 5.96 -8.99
C TRP A 23 17.54 5.88 -8.75
N GLY A 24 17.00 6.77 -7.93
CA GLY A 24 15.57 6.87 -7.66
C GLY A 24 14.77 7.20 -8.92
N ALA A 25 15.25 8.14 -9.73
CA ALA A 25 14.63 8.48 -11.00
C ALA A 25 14.66 7.31 -11.99
N LEU A 26 15.79 6.58 -12.07
CA LEU A 26 15.91 5.41 -12.94
C LEU A 26 14.95 4.28 -12.52
N ALA A 27 14.86 4.00 -11.22
CA ALA A 27 13.91 3.03 -10.67
C ALA A 27 12.46 3.44 -10.95
N LEU A 28 12.12 4.71 -10.75
CA LEU A 28 10.78 5.26 -11.02
C LEU A 28 10.42 5.12 -12.50
N ILE A 29 11.34 5.44 -13.42
CA ILE A 29 11.15 5.25 -14.87
C ILE A 29 10.94 3.77 -15.19
N GLY A 30 11.78 2.88 -14.67
CA GLY A 30 11.65 1.44 -14.89
C GLY A 30 10.29 0.90 -14.43
N CYS A 31 9.86 1.26 -13.22
CA CYS A 31 8.55 0.89 -12.69
C CYS A 31 7.42 1.47 -13.54
N ALA A 32 7.47 2.75 -13.91
CA ALA A 32 6.45 3.40 -14.71
C ALA A 32 6.32 2.76 -16.11
N VAL A 33 7.44 2.46 -16.77
CA VAL A 33 7.45 1.75 -18.07
C VAL A 33 6.87 0.34 -17.93
N PHE A 34 7.29 -0.41 -16.90
CA PHE A 34 6.76 -1.75 -16.64
C PHE A 34 5.23 -1.72 -16.46
N PHE A 35 4.72 -0.80 -15.64
CA PHE A 35 3.29 -0.71 -15.40
C PHE A 35 2.51 -0.14 -16.59
N LEU A 36 3.07 0.78 -17.38
CA LEU A 36 2.47 1.22 -18.65
C LEU A 36 2.33 0.04 -19.61
N TRP A 37 3.37 -0.77 -19.73
CA TRP A 37 3.33 -2.00 -20.52
C TRP A 37 2.30 -3.02 -19.98
N ARG A 38 2.23 -3.22 -18.67
CA ARG A 38 1.19 -4.09 -18.09
C ARG A 38 -0.22 -3.55 -18.31
N THR A 39 -0.39 -2.24 -18.23
CA THR A 39 -1.70 -1.59 -18.43
C THR A 39 -2.12 -1.63 -19.90
N SER A 40 -1.18 -1.68 -20.86
CA SER A 40 -1.52 -1.75 -22.29
C SER A 40 -2.25 -3.03 -22.69
N PHE A 41 -2.23 -4.07 -21.84
CA PHE A 41 -3.03 -5.28 -22.03
C PHE A 41 -4.49 -5.13 -21.55
N ILE A 42 -4.81 -4.06 -20.80
CA ILE A 42 -6.19 -3.73 -20.41
C ILE A 42 -6.79 -2.95 -21.57
N PRO A 43 -7.85 -3.43 -22.22
CA PRO A 43 -8.27 -2.80 -23.43
C PRO A 43 -9.08 -1.54 -23.13
N PHE A 44 -8.89 -0.52 -23.96
CA PHE A 44 -9.33 0.85 -23.69
C PHE A 44 -10.78 1.15 -24.05
N LEU A 45 -11.37 0.34 -24.92
CA LEU A 45 -12.72 0.49 -25.46
C LEU A 45 -13.35 -0.92 -25.49
N GLY A 46 -14.57 -1.08 -24.98
CA GLY A 46 -15.31 -2.35 -25.05
C GLY A 46 -16.31 -2.57 -23.92
N GLU A 47 -17.50 -3.05 -24.29
CA GLU A 47 -18.71 -3.14 -23.45
C GLU A 47 -18.66 -4.18 -22.31
N ASN A 48 -17.59 -4.98 -22.20
CA ASN A 48 -17.64 -6.15 -21.33
C ASN A 48 -16.32 -6.41 -20.62
N ARG A 49 -16.10 -5.75 -19.48
CA ARG A 49 -14.91 -5.96 -18.64
C ARG A 49 -15.25 -5.87 -17.15
N ALA A 50 -14.79 -6.86 -16.39
CA ALA A 50 -14.98 -7.03 -14.94
C ALA A 50 -16.37 -7.47 -14.44
N GLY A 51 -17.21 -8.10 -15.28
CA GLY A 51 -18.45 -8.74 -14.84
C GLY A 51 -19.63 -7.80 -14.60
N VAL A 52 -19.59 -6.58 -15.14
CA VAL A 52 -20.69 -5.60 -15.04
C VAL A 52 -21.15 -5.21 -16.44
N SER A 53 -22.32 -5.70 -16.84
CA SER A 53 -22.92 -5.47 -18.17
C SER A 53 -23.84 -4.24 -18.22
N GLY A 54 -23.49 -3.14 -17.53
CA GLY A 54 -24.44 -2.02 -17.38
C GLY A 54 -23.86 -0.66 -16.99
N ALA A 55 -22.60 -0.40 -17.31
CA ALA A 55 -21.96 0.88 -16.97
C ALA A 55 -21.17 1.45 -18.16
N GLU A 56 -21.88 2.03 -19.14
CA GLU A 56 -21.27 2.79 -20.25
C GLU A 56 -20.37 3.95 -19.78
N TRP A 57 -20.56 4.43 -18.54
CA TRP A 57 -19.80 5.53 -17.94
C TRP A 57 -18.36 5.16 -17.48
N TYR A 58 -18.01 3.87 -17.44
CA TYR A 58 -16.65 3.38 -17.15
C TYR A 58 -16.00 2.77 -18.39
N ASN A 59 -16.15 3.43 -19.53
CA ASN A 59 -15.64 2.96 -20.81
C ASN A 59 -14.10 2.83 -20.88
N SER A 60 -13.35 3.09 -19.80
CA SER A 60 -11.93 2.74 -19.73
C SER A 60 -11.38 2.58 -18.30
N ALA A 61 -11.51 1.38 -17.72
CA ALA A 61 -10.78 1.01 -16.50
C ALA A 61 -9.25 1.19 -16.63
N ALA A 62 -8.73 1.26 -17.86
CA ALA A 62 -7.33 1.48 -18.18
C ALA A 62 -6.88 2.95 -18.07
N ILE A 63 -7.76 3.94 -18.29
CA ILE A 63 -7.37 5.36 -18.39
C ILE A 63 -6.71 5.86 -17.10
N VAL A 64 -7.29 5.54 -15.94
CA VAL A 64 -6.77 6.05 -14.65
C VAL A 64 -5.37 5.48 -14.35
N PRO A 65 -5.14 4.15 -14.40
CA PRO A 65 -3.79 3.61 -14.28
C PRO A 65 -2.83 4.20 -15.32
N PHE A 66 -3.23 4.31 -16.60
CA PHE A 66 -2.40 4.92 -17.63
C PHE A 66 -1.98 6.34 -17.30
N GLY A 67 -2.93 7.18 -16.85
CA GLY A 67 -2.66 8.56 -16.46
C GLY A 67 -1.66 8.66 -15.31
N ILE A 68 -1.83 7.83 -14.28
CA ILE A 68 -0.91 7.78 -13.12
C ILE A 68 0.49 7.36 -13.57
N TRP A 69 0.62 6.25 -14.30
CA TRP A 69 1.93 5.74 -14.71
C TRP A 69 2.62 6.66 -15.73
N LEU A 70 1.86 7.33 -16.61
CA LEU A 70 2.41 8.33 -17.52
C LEU A 70 2.91 9.56 -16.75
N ALA A 71 2.14 10.07 -15.78
CA ALA A 71 2.58 11.17 -14.94
C ALA A 71 3.84 10.81 -14.14
N MET A 72 3.92 9.59 -13.60
CA MET A 72 5.11 9.08 -12.91
C MET A 72 6.31 8.95 -13.85
N LEU A 73 6.11 8.52 -15.10
CA LEU A 73 7.16 8.46 -16.11
C LEU A 73 7.70 9.87 -16.41
N LEU A 74 6.81 10.84 -16.66
CA LEU A 74 7.19 12.22 -16.92
C LEU A 74 7.95 12.84 -15.75
N LEU A 75 7.47 12.62 -14.53
CA LEU A 75 8.15 13.06 -13.31
C LEU A 75 9.53 12.41 -13.19
N GLY A 76 9.65 11.10 -13.42
CA GLY A 76 10.92 10.39 -13.42
C GLY A 76 11.91 10.94 -14.43
N LEU A 77 11.46 11.28 -15.64
CA LEU A 77 12.30 11.91 -16.66
C LEU A 77 12.76 13.32 -16.24
N VAL A 78 11.89 14.12 -15.61
CA VAL A 78 12.25 15.44 -15.08
C VAL A 78 13.30 15.30 -13.98
N LEU A 79 13.10 14.40 -13.02
CA LEU A 79 14.05 14.12 -11.94
C LEU A 79 15.40 13.65 -12.50
N LEU A 80 15.38 12.74 -13.48
CA LEU A 80 16.59 12.25 -14.13
C LEU A 80 17.36 13.38 -14.81
N ARG A 81 16.66 14.28 -15.53
CA ARG A 81 17.26 15.46 -16.18
C ARG A 81 17.92 16.38 -15.15
N ILE A 82 17.26 16.63 -14.03
CA ILE A 82 17.80 17.46 -12.93
C ILE A 82 19.04 16.78 -12.33
N ALA A 83 18.96 15.48 -12.01
CA ALA A 83 20.05 14.71 -11.43
C ALA A 83 21.28 14.66 -12.35
N ILE A 84 21.10 14.47 -13.66
CA ILE A 84 22.19 14.51 -14.66
C ILE A 84 22.84 15.90 -14.68
N LYS A 85 22.04 16.97 -14.79
CA LYS A 85 22.55 18.35 -14.79
C LYS A 85 23.30 18.71 -13.51
N ALA A 86 22.87 18.18 -12.37
CA ALA A 86 23.50 18.40 -11.07
C ALA A 86 24.77 17.55 -10.83
N GLY A 87 25.20 16.76 -11.82
CA GLY A 87 26.38 15.89 -11.73
C GLY A 87 26.12 14.54 -11.05
N GLY A 88 24.87 14.21 -10.75
CA GLY A 88 24.46 12.96 -10.10
C GLY A 88 24.88 11.72 -10.88
N ALA A 89 24.83 11.75 -12.23
CA ALA A 89 25.22 10.61 -13.06
C ALA A 89 26.72 10.23 -12.92
N LYS A 90 27.63 11.21 -12.92
CA LYS A 90 29.07 10.95 -12.74
C LYS A 90 29.39 10.38 -11.34
N ARG A 91 28.59 10.77 -10.35
CA ARG A 91 28.77 10.39 -8.93
C ARG A 91 28.03 9.10 -8.56
N ALA A 92 26.94 8.77 -9.23
CA ALA A 92 26.19 7.52 -9.04
C ALA A 92 27.03 6.28 -9.38
N PHE A 93 27.96 6.42 -10.33
CA PHE A 93 28.93 5.38 -10.71
C PHE A 93 30.24 5.44 -9.93
N SER A 94 30.45 6.41 -9.03
CA SER A 94 31.57 6.38 -8.08
C SER A 94 31.16 5.64 -6.80
N SER A 95 32.12 5.05 -6.11
CA SER A 95 31.93 4.19 -4.91
C SER A 95 31.21 4.85 -3.72
N VAL A 96 30.81 6.11 -3.85
CA VAL A 96 30.08 6.92 -2.86
C VAL A 96 28.56 6.74 -2.97
N GLY A 97 28.05 6.14 -4.06
CA GLY A 97 26.64 6.24 -4.46
C GLY A 97 25.58 5.52 -3.63
N LEU A 98 25.92 4.60 -2.72
CA LEU A 98 24.93 3.73 -2.06
C LEU A 98 24.78 3.91 -0.54
N GLY A 99 25.61 4.74 0.11
CA GLY A 99 25.47 5.19 1.51
C GLY A 99 24.63 4.29 2.41
N TRP A 100 25.12 3.09 2.73
CA TRP A 100 24.34 2.06 3.41
C TRP A 100 23.96 2.50 4.83
N ASN A 101 22.68 2.70 5.07
CA ASN A 101 22.14 3.00 6.40
C ASN A 101 21.26 1.84 6.86
N ARG A 102 21.69 1.16 7.92
CA ARG A 102 20.96 0.02 8.49
C ARG A 102 19.53 0.38 8.93
N GLN A 103 19.31 1.57 9.49
CA GLN A 103 17.97 2.00 9.91
C GLN A 103 17.07 2.22 8.70
N GLU A 104 17.59 2.84 7.66
CA GLU A 104 16.84 3.06 6.41
C GLU A 104 16.56 1.72 5.69
N ALA A 105 17.53 0.80 5.68
CA ALA A 105 17.34 -0.55 5.13
C ALA A 105 16.24 -1.31 5.88
N ILE A 106 16.22 -1.23 7.22
CA ILE A 106 15.16 -1.87 8.03
C ILE A 106 13.81 -1.19 7.81
N ARG A 107 13.78 0.13 7.68
CA ARG A 107 12.55 0.89 7.38
C ARG A 107 11.97 0.46 6.04
N ILE A 108 12.76 0.51 4.98
CA ILE A 108 12.36 0.14 3.62
C ILE A 108 11.97 -1.35 3.58
N GLY A 109 12.79 -2.22 4.19
CA GLY A 109 12.51 -3.65 4.26
C GLY A 109 11.22 -3.97 5.00
N SER A 110 10.93 -3.29 6.12
CA SER A 110 9.70 -3.46 6.87
C SER A 110 8.47 -3.06 6.04
N ILE A 111 8.55 -1.93 5.32
CA ILE A 111 7.48 -1.51 4.41
C ILE A 111 7.28 -2.54 3.30
N ALA A 112 8.37 -3.00 2.67
CA ALA A 112 8.31 -3.98 1.60
C ALA A 112 7.67 -5.29 2.06
N VAL A 113 8.00 -5.77 3.26
CA VAL A 113 7.40 -6.97 3.87
C VAL A 113 5.92 -6.76 4.19
N ILE A 114 5.54 -5.64 4.81
CA ILE A 114 4.13 -5.31 5.09
C ILE A 114 3.32 -5.26 3.79
N MET A 115 3.83 -4.60 2.75
CA MET A 115 3.15 -4.49 1.46
C MET A 115 3.10 -5.81 0.70
N GLY A 116 4.19 -6.59 0.72
CA GLY A 116 4.20 -7.93 0.12
C GLY A 116 3.18 -8.86 0.76
N MET A 117 3.14 -8.91 2.09
CA MET A 117 2.17 -9.72 2.83
C MET A 117 0.75 -9.21 2.63
N PHE A 118 0.52 -7.90 2.62
CA PHE A 118 -0.79 -7.35 2.33
C PHE A 118 -1.29 -7.77 0.93
N ILE A 119 -0.50 -7.50 -0.10
CA ILE A 119 -0.90 -7.70 -1.51
C ILE A 119 -1.05 -9.19 -1.85
N PHE A 120 -0.03 -9.98 -1.53
CA PHE A 120 0.02 -11.38 -1.96
C PHE A 120 -0.62 -12.33 -0.96
N ALA A 121 -0.68 -11.94 0.32
CA ALA A 121 -1.18 -12.83 1.36
C ALA A 121 -2.57 -12.50 1.88
N LEU A 122 -2.85 -11.24 2.22
CA LEU A 122 -4.07 -10.88 2.92
C LEU A 122 -5.20 -10.50 1.95
N VAL A 123 -4.94 -9.63 0.97
CA VAL A 123 -5.97 -9.11 0.04
C VAL A 123 -6.80 -10.20 -0.66
N PRO A 124 -6.22 -11.33 -1.13
CA PRO A 124 -7.00 -12.34 -1.83
C PRO A 124 -7.89 -13.20 -0.92
N ARG A 125 -7.64 -13.21 0.39
CA ARG A 125 -8.16 -14.23 1.33
C ARG A 125 -8.90 -13.69 2.53
N VAL A 126 -8.57 -12.47 2.95
CA VAL A 126 -9.11 -11.85 4.15
C VAL A 126 -10.07 -10.75 3.72
N ASP A 127 -11.08 -10.51 4.54
CA ASP A 127 -11.92 -9.33 4.43
C ASP A 127 -11.06 -8.07 4.22
N PHE A 128 -11.30 -7.38 3.10
CA PHE A 128 -10.46 -6.26 2.70
C PHE A 128 -10.46 -5.11 3.71
N ILE A 129 -11.56 -4.92 4.46
CA ILE A 129 -11.67 -3.91 5.52
C ILE A 129 -10.72 -4.26 6.67
N LEU A 130 -10.73 -5.53 7.11
CA LEU A 130 -9.85 -6.01 8.18
C LEU A 130 -8.37 -5.93 7.78
N ALA A 131 -8.03 -6.46 6.60
CA ALA A 131 -6.66 -6.45 6.09
C ALA A 131 -6.13 -5.02 5.94
N SER A 132 -6.94 -4.12 5.37
CA SER A 132 -6.57 -2.71 5.21
C SER A 132 -6.46 -1.99 6.55
N GLY A 133 -7.37 -2.25 7.49
CA GLY A 133 -7.32 -1.67 8.83
C GLY A 133 -6.06 -2.05 9.60
N LEU A 134 -5.68 -3.34 9.55
CA LEU A 134 -4.41 -3.83 10.11
C LEU A 134 -3.22 -3.10 9.49
N VAL A 135 -3.17 -3.00 8.16
CA VAL A 135 -2.04 -2.39 7.45
C VAL A 135 -1.95 -0.88 7.68
N ILE A 136 -3.07 -0.16 7.66
CA ILE A 136 -3.10 1.28 7.99
C ILE A 136 -2.60 1.51 9.41
N THR A 137 -3.05 0.69 10.36
CA THR A 137 -2.59 0.75 11.76
C THR A 137 -1.08 0.47 11.85
N ALA A 138 -0.60 -0.58 11.17
CA ALA A 138 0.81 -0.95 11.13
C ALA A 138 1.69 0.15 10.53
N LEU A 139 1.25 0.78 9.44
CA LEU A 139 2.01 1.85 8.79
C LEU A 139 2.01 3.13 9.64
N ILE A 140 0.88 3.53 10.22
CA ILE A 140 0.83 4.71 11.08
C ILE A 140 1.68 4.47 12.33
N TYR A 141 1.37 3.44 13.13
CA TYR A 141 2.07 3.13 14.38
C TYR A 141 3.56 2.84 14.16
N GLY A 142 3.89 2.03 13.15
CA GLY A 142 5.25 1.58 12.89
C GLY A 142 6.19 2.71 12.51
N PHE A 143 5.71 3.72 11.76
CA PHE A 143 6.57 4.67 11.07
C PHE A 143 6.41 6.12 11.52
N HIS A 144 5.32 6.51 12.20
CA HIS A 144 5.10 7.92 12.56
C HIS A 144 6.19 8.50 13.49
N ALA A 145 6.80 7.68 14.36
CA ALA A 145 7.79 8.12 15.33
C ALA A 145 9.24 7.79 14.94
N GLY A 146 9.47 7.16 13.77
CA GLY A 146 10.81 6.76 13.33
C GLY A 146 11.52 5.73 14.22
N ARG A 147 10.81 5.01 15.10
CA ARG A 147 11.41 4.07 16.05
C ARG A 147 11.49 2.67 15.45
N LEU A 148 12.72 2.13 15.37
CA LEU A 148 12.98 0.83 14.76
C LEU A 148 12.20 -0.33 15.40
N GLY A 149 12.05 -0.34 16.73
CA GLY A 149 11.25 -1.35 17.43
C GLY A 149 9.77 -1.37 17.01
N ARG A 150 9.19 -0.20 16.70
CA ARG A 150 7.80 -0.12 16.23
C ARG A 150 7.64 -0.59 14.80
N MET A 151 8.63 -0.32 13.94
CA MET A 151 8.64 -0.81 12.55
C MET A 151 8.65 -2.34 12.52
N LEU A 152 9.46 -2.97 13.36
CA LEU A 152 9.53 -4.43 13.45
C LEU A 152 8.26 -5.03 14.05
N GLN A 153 7.67 -4.41 15.07
CA GLN A 153 6.37 -4.82 15.62
C GLN A 153 5.26 -4.74 14.58
N ALA A 154 5.20 -3.64 13.82
CA ALA A 154 4.26 -3.45 12.74
C ALA A 154 4.44 -4.47 11.63
N ALA A 155 5.68 -4.75 11.22
CA ALA A 155 5.99 -5.79 10.25
C ALA A 155 5.54 -7.16 10.75
N GLY A 156 5.91 -7.53 11.98
CA GLY A 156 5.49 -8.79 12.60
C GLY A 156 3.96 -8.94 12.67
N ALA A 157 3.24 -7.89 13.05
CA ALA A 157 1.78 -7.91 13.17
C ALA A 157 1.07 -8.18 11.83
N VAL A 158 1.67 -7.79 10.69
CA VAL A 158 1.13 -8.08 9.34
C VAL A 158 1.66 -9.41 8.81
N THR A 159 2.93 -9.71 9.06
CA THR A 159 3.59 -10.91 8.54
C THR A 159 3.07 -12.19 9.18
N LEU A 160 2.80 -12.21 10.48
CA LEU A 160 2.28 -13.40 11.16
C LEU A 160 0.95 -13.90 10.58
N PRO A 161 -0.12 -13.07 10.46
CA PRO A 161 -1.34 -13.50 9.79
C PRO A 161 -1.11 -13.79 8.30
N GLY A 162 -0.21 -13.07 7.63
CA GLY A 162 0.12 -13.33 6.22
C GLY A 162 0.74 -14.72 6.01
N ILE A 163 1.69 -15.11 6.86
CA ILE A 163 2.30 -16.45 6.86
C ILE A 163 1.26 -17.51 7.22
N TYR A 164 0.40 -17.24 8.21
CA TYR A 164 -0.69 -18.13 8.59
C TYR A 164 -1.58 -18.46 7.38
N ALA A 165 -2.11 -17.43 6.72
CA ALA A 165 -2.97 -17.59 5.55
C ALA A 165 -2.27 -18.30 4.39
N LEU A 166 -0.96 -18.05 4.19
CA LEU A 166 -0.16 -18.76 3.20
C LEU A 166 0.11 -20.22 3.56
N SER A 167 0.15 -20.58 4.84
CA SER A 167 0.55 -21.93 5.27
C SER A 167 -0.65 -22.86 5.42
N MET A 168 -1.76 -22.35 5.97
CA MET A 168 -2.96 -23.14 6.27
C MET A 168 -3.89 -23.24 5.07
N HIS A 169 -4.01 -22.18 4.28
CA HIS A 169 -4.98 -22.04 3.18
C HIS A 169 -4.30 -21.63 1.86
N PHE A 170 -3.16 -22.26 1.56
CA PHE A 170 -2.38 -21.95 0.36
C PHE A 170 -3.16 -22.13 -0.96
N PRO A 171 -3.88 -23.25 -1.20
CA PRO A 171 -4.51 -23.50 -2.49
C PRO A 171 -5.58 -22.47 -2.83
N GLN A 172 -5.56 -21.94 -4.06
CA GLN A 172 -6.51 -20.92 -4.51
C GLN A 172 -7.99 -21.33 -4.40
N ALA A 173 -8.27 -22.63 -4.43
CA ALA A 173 -9.62 -23.18 -4.25
C ALA A 173 -10.21 -22.92 -2.84
N GLU A 174 -9.37 -22.57 -1.86
CA GLU A 174 -9.80 -22.30 -0.49
C GLU A 174 -10.05 -20.81 -0.22
N TRP A 175 -9.55 -19.90 -1.05
CA TRP A 175 -9.53 -18.46 -0.74
C TRP A 175 -10.90 -17.79 -0.57
N ASN A 176 -11.98 -18.38 -1.06
CA ASN A 176 -13.34 -17.82 -0.99
C ASN A 176 -14.25 -18.50 0.05
N LYS A 177 -13.75 -19.47 0.82
CA LYS A 177 -14.54 -20.08 1.89
C LYS A 177 -14.38 -19.25 3.16
N PRO A 178 -15.41 -19.17 4.02
CA PRO A 178 -15.25 -18.56 5.33
C PRO A 178 -14.21 -19.37 6.12
N HIS A 179 -13.06 -18.74 6.33
CA HIS A 179 -11.93 -19.31 7.06
C HIS A 179 -11.65 -18.51 8.33
N ASP A 180 -10.80 -19.06 9.18
CA ASP A 180 -10.28 -18.42 10.39
C ASP A 180 -9.30 -17.28 10.09
N ASP A 181 -8.81 -17.15 8.85
CA ASP A 181 -7.94 -16.05 8.39
C ASP A 181 -8.45 -14.66 8.82
N ASP A 182 -9.75 -14.39 8.69
CA ASP A 182 -10.38 -13.14 9.11
C ASP A 182 -10.27 -12.91 10.62
N TRP A 183 -10.44 -13.97 11.41
CA TRP A 183 -10.32 -13.92 12.86
C TRP A 183 -8.88 -13.72 13.30
N VAL A 184 -7.92 -14.36 12.61
CA VAL A 184 -6.49 -14.19 12.90
C VAL A 184 -6.05 -12.75 12.59
N VAL A 185 -6.49 -12.19 11.46
CA VAL A 185 -6.20 -10.78 11.13
C VAL A 185 -6.89 -9.82 12.09
N LEU A 186 -8.15 -10.06 12.44
CA LEU A 186 -8.87 -9.24 13.41
C LEU A 186 -8.16 -9.26 14.78
N ALA A 187 -7.74 -10.44 15.25
CA ALA A 187 -6.99 -10.58 16.50
C ALA A 187 -5.66 -9.82 16.43
N ALA A 188 -4.90 -9.98 15.35
CA ALA A 188 -3.65 -9.25 15.15
C ALA A 188 -3.87 -7.72 15.12
N TRP A 189 -4.93 -7.26 14.47
CA TRP A 189 -5.28 -5.84 14.41
C TRP A 189 -5.68 -5.28 15.77
N MET A 190 -6.52 -6.01 16.51
CA MET A 190 -6.92 -5.62 17.86
C MET A 190 -5.72 -5.59 18.81
N LEU A 191 -4.86 -6.61 18.79
CA LEU A 191 -3.64 -6.64 19.60
C LEU A 191 -2.71 -5.49 19.28
N LEU A 192 -2.46 -5.21 17.99
CA LEU A 192 -1.61 -4.09 17.57
C LEU A 192 -2.22 -2.74 17.98
N SER A 193 -3.54 -2.57 17.84
CA SER A 193 -4.24 -1.35 18.21
C SER A 193 -4.20 -1.10 19.71
N VAL A 194 -4.47 -2.12 20.52
CA VAL A 194 -4.36 -2.04 21.99
C VAL A 194 -2.92 -1.75 22.40
N TRP A 195 -1.96 -2.49 21.82
CA TRP A 195 -0.53 -2.29 22.10
C TRP A 195 -0.09 -0.86 21.80
N MET A 196 -0.47 -0.32 20.64
CA MET A 196 -0.24 1.07 20.26
C MET A 196 -0.85 2.04 21.26
N LEU A 197 -2.13 1.88 21.63
CA LEU A 197 -2.83 2.81 22.53
C LEU A 197 -2.28 2.80 23.97
N VAL A 198 -1.70 1.68 24.40
CA VAL A 198 -1.04 1.55 25.70
C VAL A 198 0.32 2.25 25.69
N HIS A 199 1.11 2.06 24.63
CA HIS A 199 2.49 2.54 24.54
C HIS A 199 2.65 3.91 23.85
N ASP A 200 1.58 4.44 23.27
CA ASP A 200 1.55 5.73 22.62
C ASP A 200 0.25 6.49 22.95
N ARG A 201 0.40 7.59 23.69
CA ARG A 201 -0.72 8.45 24.11
C ARG A 201 -0.93 9.65 23.20
N SER A 202 -0.19 9.75 22.08
CA SER A 202 -0.29 10.84 21.12
C SER A 202 -1.69 10.94 20.51
N ARG A 203 -2.00 12.13 19.96
CA ARG A 203 -3.25 12.34 19.20
C ARG A 203 -3.34 11.39 17.99
N ILE A 204 -2.21 11.14 17.34
CA ILE A 204 -2.10 10.24 16.18
C ILE A 204 -2.52 8.82 16.57
N ALA A 205 -1.99 8.29 17.68
CA ALA A 205 -2.36 6.96 18.16
C ALA A 205 -3.86 6.85 18.46
N ARG A 206 -4.48 7.90 19.01
CA ARG A 206 -5.93 7.92 19.32
C ARG A 206 -6.81 8.01 18.06
N SER A 207 -6.36 8.71 17.03
CA SER A 207 -7.10 8.80 15.75
C SER A 207 -6.91 7.58 14.86
N THR A 208 -5.82 6.83 15.05
CA THR A 208 -5.44 5.71 14.17
C THR A 208 -6.53 4.64 14.05
N PRO A 209 -7.18 4.13 15.12
CA PRO A 209 -8.23 3.12 14.98
C PRO A 209 -9.42 3.61 14.15
N TRP A 210 -9.80 4.88 14.31
CA TRP A 210 -10.87 5.50 13.54
C TRP A 210 -10.52 5.58 12.06
N ILE A 211 -9.31 6.05 11.74
CA ILE A 211 -8.82 6.13 10.35
C ILE A 211 -8.76 4.73 9.74
N ALA A 212 -8.16 3.78 10.47
CA ALA A 212 -7.97 2.40 10.03
C ALA A 212 -9.30 1.67 9.76
N LEU A 213 -10.38 2.01 10.47
CA LEU A 213 -11.71 1.45 10.21
C LEU A 213 -12.47 2.24 9.12
N LEU A 214 -12.57 3.56 9.28
CA LEU A 214 -13.43 4.39 8.44
C LEU A 214 -12.91 4.48 7.00
N THR A 215 -11.60 4.60 6.79
CA THR A 215 -11.04 4.73 5.45
C THR A 215 -11.36 3.53 4.56
N PRO A 216 -11.03 2.28 4.93
CA PRO A 216 -11.38 1.15 4.09
C PRO A 216 -12.89 0.88 4.05
N LEU A 217 -13.64 1.16 5.12
CA LEU A 217 -15.10 1.03 5.12
C LEU A 217 -15.77 1.94 4.07
N ILE A 218 -15.39 3.22 4.05
CA ILE A 218 -15.89 4.19 3.05
C ILE A 218 -15.46 3.76 1.64
N LEU A 219 -14.20 3.37 1.46
CA LEU A 219 -13.68 2.94 0.16
C LEU A 219 -14.44 1.72 -0.37
N VAL A 220 -14.58 0.68 0.45
CA VAL A 220 -15.23 -0.58 0.08
C VAL A 220 -16.71 -0.37 -0.21
N THR A 221 -17.41 0.39 0.63
CA THR A 221 -18.85 0.68 0.39
C THR A 221 -19.06 1.50 -0.87
N ALA A 222 -18.21 2.51 -1.13
CA ALA A 222 -18.25 3.28 -2.37
C ALA A 222 -17.99 2.40 -3.60
N MET A 223 -16.98 1.52 -3.55
CA MET A 223 -16.67 0.58 -4.62
C MET A 223 -17.79 -0.42 -4.88
N ALA A 224 -18.27 -1.11 -3.84
CA ALA A 224 -19.29 -2.15 -3.98
C ALA A 224 -20.67 -1.63 -4.38
N PHE A 225 -21.14 -0.56 -3.73
CA PHE A 225 -22.53 -0.09 -3.90
C PHE A 225 -22.64 1.13 -4.81
N GLY A 226 -21.70 2.07 -4.73
CA GLY A 226 -21.67 3.25 -5.59
C GLY A 226 -21.23 2.93 -7.02
N PHE A 227 -20.03 2.35 -7.16
CA PHE A 227 -19.43 2.06 -8.46
C PHE A 227 -19.75 0.65 -8.99
N ARG A 228 -20.40 -0.20 -8.19
CA ARG A 228 -20.68 -1.62 -8.51
C ARG A 228 -19.43 -2.41 -8.93
N GLN A 229 -18.27 -2.03 -8.40
CA GLN A 229 -17.01 -2.70 -8.65
C GLN A 229 -16.88 -3.98 -7.81
N ASN A 230 -16.08 -4.92 -8.30
CA ASN A 230 -15.77 -6.10 -7.50
C ASN A 230 -14.79 -5.73 -6.37
N VAL A 231 -15.10 -6.18 -5.15
CA VAL A 231 -14.26 -5.95 -3.97
C VAL A 231 -13.56 -7.27 -3.64
N PRO A 232 -12.29 -7.25 -3.20
CA PRO A 232 -11.59 -8.46 -2.78
C PRO A 232 -12.34 -9.18 -1.65
N ASN A 233 -12.37 -10.52 -1.73
CA ASN A 233 -13.03 -11.44 -0.79
C ASN A 233 -14.38 -10.94 -0.23
N ARG A 234 -15.43 -10.94 -1.07
CA ARG A 234 -16.80 -10.56 -0.65
C ARG A 234 -17.39 -11.46 0.45
N GLY A 235 -16.86 -12.67 0.63
CA GLY A 235 -17.26 -13.58 1.71
C GLY A 235 -16.72 -13.19 3.08
N GLY A 236 -15.94 -12.11 3.18
CA GLY A 236 -15.30 -11.67 4.40
C GLY A 236 -16.26 -11.33 5.54
N LEU A 237 -15.75 -11.44 6.76
CA LEU A 237 -16.49 -11.34 8.02
C LEU A 237 -17.27 -10.02 8.19
N LEU A 238 -16.72 -8.88 7.77
CA LEU A 238 -17.41 -7.59 7.86
C LEU A 238 -18.24 -7.30 6.60
N PHE A 239 -17.65 -7.52 5.43
CA PHE A 239 -18.28 -7.16 4.17
C PHE A 239 -19.55 -7.97 3.90
N SER A 240 -19.57 -9.27 4.23
CA SER A 240 -20.77 -10.10 4.08
C SER A 240 -21.98 -9.57 4.88
N GLN A 241 -21.74 -9.02 6.07
CA GLN A 241 -22.79 -8.39 6.89
C GLN A 241 -23.28 -7.07 6.28
N ILE A 242 -22.35 -6.26 5.76
CA ILE A 242 -22.68 -5.01 5.08
C ILE A 242 -23.51 -5.29 3.82
N GLU A 243 -23.10 -6.27 3.01
CA GLU A 243 -23.80 -6.68 1.79
C GLU A 243 -25.19 -7.24 2.10
N TYR A 244 -25.31 -8.06 3.14
CA TYR A 244 -26.59 -8.56 3.64
C TYR A 244 -27.54 -7.41 4.01
N HIS A 245 -27.12 -6.49 4.88
CA HIS A 245 -27.97 -5.38 5.30
C HIS A 245 -28.30 -4.42 4.16
N TYR A 246 -27.39 -4.22 3.22
CA TYR A 246 -27.67 -3.43 2.03
C TYR A 246 -28.81 -4.05 1.22
N TYR A 247 -28.73 -5.34 0.89
CA TYR A 247 -29.73 -5.97 0.02
C TYR A 247 -31.03 -6.33 0.73
N VAL A 248 -30.98 -6.69 2.01
CA VAL A 248 -32.15 -7.18 2.77
C VAL A 248 -32.84 -6.06 3.53
N THR A 249 -32.10 -5.09 4.07
CA THR A 249 -32.67 -4.05 4.93
C THR A 249 -32.83 -2.72 4.19
N LEU A 250 -31.77 -2.22 3.55
CA LEU A 250 -31.75 -0.87 2.98
C LEU A 250 -32.40 -0.79 1.60
N ARG A 251 -32.01 -1.67 0.66
CA ARG A 251 -32.48 -1.62 -0.72
C ARG A 251 -34.01 -1.72 -0.86
N PRO A 252 -34.73 -2.56 -0.09
CA PRO A 252 -36.19 -2.61 -0.18
C PRO A 252 -36.87 -1.30 0.18
N LEU A 253 -36.32 -0.51 1.11
CA LEU A 253 -36.90 0.77 1.54
C LEU A 253 -36.93 1.85 0.44
N TRP A 254 -36.19 1.67 -0.65
CA TRP A 254 -36.00 2.66 -1.72
C TRP A 254 -36.38 2.11 -3.10
N ARG A 255 -36.91 0.88 -3.16
CA ARG A 255 -37.22 0.18 -4.41
C ARG A 255 -38.73 0.10 -4.67
N ASP A 256 -39.54 0.56 -3.72
CA ASP A 256 -40.96 0.90 -3.90
C ASP A 256 -41.09 2.34 -4.42
#